data_AF-A0A2V6HKG9-F1
#
_entry.id   AF-A0A2V6HKG9-F1
#
_cell.length_a   1.000
_cell.length_b   1.000
_cell.length_c   1.000
_cell.angle_alpha   90.00
_cell.angle_beta   90.00
_cell.angle_gamma   90.00
#
_symmetry.space_group_name_H-M   'P 1'
#
loop_
_entity.id
_entity.type
_entity.pdbx_description
1 polymer ?
#
loop_
_entity_poly.entity_id
_entity_poly.type
_entity_poly.pdbx_seq_one_letter_code
_entity_poly.pdbx_strand_id
1 'polypeptide(L)'
;MRAPCGVISNLLSPRDNPGHHWLPACGIALSAVLMLPFAGYLHRNLEIVSPQAARASAGGFIAGIIALICACFVVPQHMHDVLGVRRLHEFIARSAAGFIAIGMLTACWCARKGFRQNLFQGRLFWTWSLVTLLPLAGIFFSESLLLLTQLKPGWAMPIRNILRHSVFWHLGFWEWLGSAAIFVFLCAAVFLTPSRAIQMDCNS
;
A
#
# COMPACT_ATOMS: atom_id res chain seq x y z
N MET A 1 8.93 5.71 -25.38
CA MET A 1 9.29 6.29 -24.07
C MET A 1 8.95 5.26 -23.00
N ARG A 2 9.94 4.85 -22.18
CA ARG A 2 9.77 3.85 -21.12
C ARG A 2 8.85 4.43 -20.03
N ALA A 3 7.90 3.63 -19.54
CA ALA A 3 7.19 3.96 -18.31
C ALA A 3 8.22 4.22 -17.19
N PRO A 4 8.00 5.22 -16.31
CA PRO A 4 8.87 5.42 -15.16
C PRO A 4 8.73 4.20 -14.24
N CYS A 5 9.64 3.24 -14.37
CA CYS A 5 9.76 2.14 -13.43
C CYS A 5 10.00 2.72 -12.05
N GLY A 6 9.16 2.33 -11.09
CA GLY A 6 9.24 2.78 -9.71
C GLY A 6 10.59 2.46 -9.06
N VAL A 7 10.98 3.22 -8.04
CA VAL A 7 12.28 3.06 -7.36
C VAL A 7 12.35 1.70 -6.67
N ILE A 8 11.22 1.18 -6.17
CA ILE A 8 11.14 -0.16 -5.57
C ILE A 8 11.26 -1.23 -6.67
N SER A 9 10.68 -0.99 -7.85
CA SER A 9 10.82 -1.86 -9.01
C SER A 9 12.27 -1.92 -9.53
N ASN A 10 13.02 -0.81 -9.48
CA ASN A 10 14.44 -0.79 -9.85
C ASN A 10 15.33 -1.49 -8.81
N LEU A 11 15.00 -1.43 -7.51
CA LEU A 11 15.73 -2.16 -6.45
C LEU A 11 15.48 -3.68 -6.47
N LEU A 12 14.29 -4.09 -6.91
CA LEU A 12 13.91 -5.50 -7.09
C LEU A 12 14.29 -6.06 -8.47
N SER A 13 14.60 -5.18 -9.43
CA SER A 13 14.97 -5.55 -10.79
C SER A 13 16.41 -6.07 -10.82
N PRO A 14 16.65 -7.33 -11.24
CA PRO A 14 17.98 -7.89 -11.39
C PRO A 14 18.87 -7.08 -12.36
N ARG A 15 18.26 -6.29 -13.25
CA ARG A 15 18.96 -5.47 -14.25
C ARG A 15 19.77 -4.32 -13.65
N ASP A 16 19.28 -3.71 -12.57
CA ASP A 16 19.87 -2.48 -12.01
C ASP A 16 20.72 -2.76 -10.76
N ASN A 17 20.56 -3.92 -10.10
CA ASN A 17 21.40 -4.35 -8.98
C ASN A 17 21.62 -5.88 -8.93
N PRO A 18 22.37 -6.45 -9.89
CA PRO A 18 22.48 -7.90 -10.07
C PRO A 18 23.07 -8.65 -8.86
N GLY A 19 23.93 -8.01 -8.07
CA GLY A 19 24.56 -8.63 -6.89
C GLY A 19 23.78 -8.54 -5.57
N HIS A 20 22.86 -7.57 -5.43
CA HIS A 20 22.20 -7.31 -4.14
C HIS A 20 20.66 -7.30 -4.20
N HIS A 21 20.02 -7.56 -5.34
CA HIS A 21 18.54 -7.63 -5.46
C HIS A 21 17.89 -8.65 -4.50
N TRP A 22 18.63 -9.68 -4.08
CA TRP A 22 18.18 -10.67 -3.10
C TRP A 22 17.96 -10.06 -1.71
N LEU A 23 18.73 -9.05 -1.33
CA LEU A 23 18.69 -8.42 0.00
C LEU A 23 17.40 -7.62 0.24
N PRO A 24 16.95 -6.72 -0.67
CA PRO A 24 15.63 -6.08 -0.57
C PRO A 24 14.49 -7.08 -0.81
N ALA A 25 14.65 -8.10 -1.66
CA ALA A 25 13.63 -9.14 -1.82
C ALA A 25 13.41 -9.94 -0.51
N CYS A 26 14.48 -10.36 0.16
CA CYS A 26 14.41 -10.98 1.48
C CYS A 26 13.82 -10.04 2.53
N GLY A 27 14.20 -8.76 2.52
CA GLY A 27 13.65 -7.75 3.43
C GLY A 27 12.15 -7.54 3.24
N ILE A 28 11.67 -7.47 2.00
CA ILE A 28 10.24 -7.34 1.67
C ILE A 28 9.48 -8.61 2.03
N ALA A 29 10.01 -9.79 1.70
CA ALA A 29 9.40 -11.07 2.06
C ALA A 29 9.29 -11.23 3.59
N LEU A 30 10.35 -10.90 4.33
CA LEU A 30 10.34 -10.93 5.79
C LEU A 30 9.32 -9.94 6.35
N SER A 31 9.29 -8.71 5.83
CA SER A 31 8.31 -7.70 6.22
C SER A 31 6.88 -8.17 5.97
N ALA A 32 6.62 -8.82 4.82
CA ALA A 32 5.31 -9.37 4.48
C ALA A 32 4.88 -10.47 5.46
N VAL A 33 5.79 -11.36 5.86
CA VAL A 33 5.52 -12.38 6.89
C VAL A 33 5.24 -11.74 8.25
N LEU A 34 5.99 -10.70 8.63
CA LEU A 34 5.77 -9.96 9.88
C LEU A 34 4.44 -9.18 9.90
N MET A 35 3.88 -8.84 8.74
CA MET A 35 2.55 -8.23 8.63
C MET A 35 1.40 -9.22 8.84
N LEU A 36 1.63 -10.53 8.69
CA LEU A 36 0.59 -11.56 8.82
C LEU A 36 -0.18 -11.54 10.17
N PRO A 37 0.47 -11.45 11.36
CA PRO A 37 -0.26 -11.36 12.63
C PRO A 37 -1.17 -10.13 12.71
N PHE A 38 -0.84 -9.04 12.01
CA PHE A 38 -1.67 -7.85 12.01
C PHE A 38 -2.98 -8.05 11.26
N ALA A 39 -3.03 -8.91 10.24
CA ALA A 39 -4.29 -9.25 9.57
C ALA A 39 -5.28 -9.92 10.55
N GLY A 40 -4.77 -10.83 11.40
CA GLY A 40 -5.56 -11.46 12.46
C GLY A 40 -5.96 -10.47 13.56
N TYR A 41 -5.07 -9.55 13.93
CA TYR A 41 -5.38 -8.48 14.88
C TYR A 41 -6.47 -7.55 14.35
N LEU A 42 -6.36 -7.07 13.11
CA LEU A 42 -7.38 -6.26 12.43
C LEU A 42 -8.71 -7.01 12.35
N HIS A 43 -8.70 -8.29 12.00
CA HIS A 43 -9.92 -9.10 11.97
C HIS A 43 -10.66 -9.07 13.30
N ARG A 44 -9.98 -9.39 14.40
CA ARG A 44 -10.58 -9.45 15.75
C ARG A 44 -11.11 -8.09 16.22
N ASN A 45 -10.43 -7.00 15.90
CA ASN A 45 -10.84 -5.66 16.29
C ASN A 45 -12.01 -5.13 15.44
N LEU A 46 -11.98 -5.39 14.14
CA LEU A 46 -13.02 -4.95 13.21
C LEU A 46 -14.28 -5.81 13.33
N GLU A 47 -14.18 -7.09 13.70
CA GLU A 47 -15.31 -8.03 13.80
C GLU A 47 -16.37 -7.53 14.79
N ILE A 48 -15.94 -6.88 15.87
CA ILE A 48 -16.78 -6.28 16.90
C ILE A 48 -17.68 -5.18 16.30
N VAL A 49 -17.17 -4.43 15.33
CA VAL A 49 -17.88 -3.31 14.68
C VAL A 49 -18.65 -3.78 13.44
N SER A 50 -18.02 -4.62 12.61
CA SER A 50 -18.64 -5.18 11.40
C SER A 50 -17.92 -6.46 10.92
N PRO A 51 -18.58 -7.62 10.95
CA PRO A 51 -17.95 -8.89 10.58
C PRO A 51 -17.62 -9.00 9.09
N GLN A 52 -18.43 -8.38 8.22
CA GLN A 52 -18.19 -8.40 6.76
C GLN A 52 -16.93 -7.64 6.38
N ALA A 53 -16.74 -6.45 6.93
CA ALA A 53 -15.57 -5.63 6.63
C ALA A 53 -14.31 -6.12 7.37
N ALA A 54 -14.45 -6.80 8.51
CA ALA A 54 -13.35 -7.54 9.13
C ALA A 54 -12.83 -8.68 8.24
N ARG A 55 -13.72 -9.44 7.59
CA ARG A 55 -13.34 -10.48 6.62
C ARG A 55 -12.72 -9.89 5.36
N ALA A 56 -13.30 -8.82 4.82
CA ALA A 56 -12.78 -8.15 3.64
C ALA A 56 -11.40 -7.53 3.88
N SER A 57 -11.20 -6.90 5.05
CA SER A 57 -9.93 -6.29 5.41
C SER A 57 -8.83 -7.33 5.61
N ALA A 58 -9.08 -8.33 6.45
CA ALA A 58 -8.13 -9.41 6.72
C ALA A 58 -7.83 -10.22 5.46
N GLY A 59 -8.85 -10.55 4.67
CA GLY A 59 -8.69 -11.23 3.38
C GLY A 59 -7.86 -10.43 2.39
N GLY A 60 -8.09 -9.12 2.30
CA GLY A 60 -7.29 -8.21 1.47
C GLY A 60 -5.82 -8.18 1.90
N PHE A 61 -5.54 -8.03 3.19
CA PHE A 61 -4.17 -8.08 3.70
C PHE A 61 -3.49 -9.43 3.45
N ILE A 62 -4.17 -10.55 3.71
CA ILE A 62 -3.61 -11.90 3.49
C ILE A 62 -3.33 -12.13 2.00
N ALA A 63 -4.30 -11.84 1.12
CA ALA A 63 -4.12 -11.96 -0.32
C ALA A 63 -2.97 -11.06 -0.82
N GLY A 64 -2.88 -9.84 -0.30
CA GLY A 64 -1.80 -8.90 -0.59
C GLY A 64 -0.43 -9.39 -0.15
N ILE A 65 -0.32 -9.94 1.06
CA ILE A 65 0.92 -10.54 1.60
C ILE A 65 1.35 -11.74 0.76
N ILE A 66 0.43 -12.64 0.42
CA ILE A 66 0.72 -13.81 -0.41
C ILE A 66 1.22 -13.35 -1.79
N ALA A 67 0.51 -12.41 -2.43
CA ALA A 67 0.93 -11.86 -3.71
C ALA A 67 2.30 -11.17 -3.63
N LEU A 68 2.59 -10.44 -2.55
CA LEU A 68 3.87 -9.77 -2.35
C LEU A 68 5.02 -10.77 -2.19
N ILE A 69 4.80 -11.85 -1.43
CA ILE A 69 5.76 -12.95 -1.29
C ILE A 69 5.98 -13.61 -2.65
N CYS A 70 4.92 -13.91 -3.40
CA CYS A 70 5.01 -14.45 -4.75
C CYS A 70 5.80 -13.52 -5.68
N ALA A 71 5.60 -12.21 -5.63
CA ALA A 71 6.38 -11.25 -6.42
C ALA A 71 7.88 -11.30 -6.07
N CYS A 72 8.24 -11.53 -4.80
CA CYS A 72 9.64 -11.67 -4.39
C CYS A 72 10.30 -12.95 -4.93
N PHE A 73 9.54 -14.04 -5.08
CA PHE A 73 10.05 -15.32 -5.61
C PHE A 73 9.99 -15.43 -7.14
N VAL A 74 9.09 -14.69 -7.80
CA VAL A 74 9.08 -14.52 -9.26
C VAL A 74 10.17 -13.53 -9.64
N VAL A 75 11.42 -13.97 -9.53
CA VAL A 75 12.60 -13.22 -9.96
C VAL A 75 12.75 -13.40 -11.48
N PRO A 76 12.89 -12.31 -12.27
CA PRO A 76 13.27 -12.43 -13.68
C PRO A 76 14.68 -13.03 -13.76
N GLN A 77 14.80 -14.34 -13.98
CA GLN A 77 16.11 -14.99 -14.10
C GLN A 77 16.88 -14.41 -15.29
N HIS A 78 18.15 -14.09 -15.04
CA HIS A 78 19.10 -13.35 -15.88
C HIS A 78 19.41 -13.92 -17.28
N MET A 79 18.74 -15.00 -17.71
CA MET A 79 19.11 -15.73 -18.93
C MET A 79 17.98 -15.91 -19.95
N HIS A 80 16.73 -15.59 -19.59
CA HIS A 80 15.63 -15.64 -20.55
C HIS A 80 14.79 -14.36 -20.48
N ASP A 81 15.00 -13.51 -21.47
CA ASP A 81 14.26 -12.27 -21.74
C ASP A 81 12.83 -12.59 -22.22
N VAL A 82 12.11 -13.44 -21.49
CA VAL A 82 10.69 -13.71 -21.76
C VAL A 82 9.93 -12.53 -21.17
N LEU A 83 9.56 -11.59 -22.03
CA LEU A 83 8.66 -10.46 -21.76
C LEU A 83 7.45 -10.84 -20.88
N GLY A 84 7.03 -12.11 -20.89
CA GLY A 84 6.00 -12.69 -20.02
C GLY A 84 6.33 -12.70 -18.52
N VAL A 85 7.53 -13.11 -18.11
CA VAL A 85 7.90 -13.20 -16.67
C VAL A 85 7.94 -11.82 -16.03
N ARG A 86 8.44 -10.81 -16.76
CA ARG A 86 8.45 -9.42 -16.30
C ARG A 86 7.03 -8.86 -16.13
N ARG A 87 6.14 -9.07 -17.11
CA ARG A 87 4.74 -8.65 -16.98
C ARG A 87 4.04 -9.36 -15.83
N LEU A 88 4.35 -10.64 -15.61
CA LEU A 88 3.78 -11.41 -14.50
C LEU A 88 4.23 -10.83 -13.15
N HIS A 89 5.52 -10.60 -12.96
CA HIS A 89 6.05 -9.97 -11.74
C HIS A 89 5.39 -8.60 -11.48
N GLU A 90 5.32 -7.74 -12.50
CA GLU A 90 4.70 -6.42 -12.40
C GLU A 90 3.20 -6.50 -12.09
N PHE A 91 2.50 -7.47 -12.67
CA PHE A 91 1.09 -7.73 -12.39
C PHE A 91 0.86 -8.23 -10.96
N ILE A 92 1.70 -9.14 -10.47
CA ILE A 92 1.64 -9.67 -9.11
C ILE A 92 1.96 -8.57 -8.09
N ALA A 93 2.99 -7.74 -8.34
CA ALA A 93 3.33 -6.64 -7.47
C ALA A 93 2.20 -5.59 -7.40
N ARG A 94 1.57 -5.26 -8.53
CA ARG A 94 0.40 -4.37 -8.56
C ARG A 94 -0.81 -4.97 -7.88
N SER A 95 -1.08 -6.26 -8.06
CA SER A 95 -2.20 -6.92 -7.41
C SER A 95 -2.00 -6.99 -5.89
N ALA A 96 -0.77 -7.25 -5.43
CA ALA A 96 -0.41 -7.18 -4.01
C ALA A 96 -0.74 -5.81 -3.40
N ALA A 97 -0.27 -4.72 -4.03
CA ALA A 97 -0.57 -3.36 -3.60
C ALA A 97 -2.08 -3.07 -3.59
N GLY A 98 -2.80 -3.52 -4.62
CA GLY A 98 -4.25 -3.39 -4.72
C GLY A 98 -4.99 -4.11 -3.59
N PHE A 99 -4.63 -5.36 -3.29
CA PHE A 99 -5.25 -6.12 -2.21
C PHE A 99 -5.00 -5.50 -0.83
N ILE A 100 -3.78 -5.00 -0.57
CA ILE A 100 -3.46 -4.28 0.67
C ILE A 100 -4.28 -2.98 0.76
N ALA A 101 -4.37 -2.21 -0.33
CA ALA A 101 -5.15 -0.98 -0.37
C ALA A 101 -6.64 -1.23 -0.10
N ILE A 102 -7.23 -2.29 -0.68
CA ILE A 102 -8.59 -2.73 -0.37
C ILE A 102 -8.72 -3.07 1.12
N GLY A 103 -7.72 -3.77 1.67
CA GLY A 103 -7.63 -4.09 3.09
C GLY A 103 -7.69 -2.86 4.00
N MET A 104 -6.93 -1.82 3.66
CA MET A 104 -6.91 -0.54 4.38
C MET A 104 -8.22 0.24 4.20
N LEU A 105 -8.76 0.33 2.98
CA LEU A 105 -10.00 1.06 2.69
C LEU A 105 -11.22 0.45 3.40
N THR A 106 -11.31 -0.88 3.43
CA THR A 106 -12.38 -1.60 4.15
C THR A 106 -12.28 -1.40 5.66
N ALA A 107 -11.06 -1.32 6.21
CA ALA A 107 -10.83 -0.96 7.61
C ALA A 107 -11.20 0.51 7.90
N CYS A 108 -10.86 1.45 7.02
CA CYS A 108 -11.30 2.86 7.11
C CYS A 108 -12.83 2.98 7.07
N TRP A 109 -13.50 2.20 6.22
CA TRP A 109 -14.95 2.14 6.13
C TRP A 109 -15.57 1.65 7.45
N CYS A 110 -14.99 0.62 8.07
CA CYS A 110 -15.36 0.19 9.42
C CYS A 110 -15.16 1.28 10.47
N ALA A 111 -14.00 1.92 10.48
CA ALA A 111 -13.69 2.99 11.43
C ALA A 111 -14.67 4.16 11.31
N ARG A 112 -15.19 4.44 10.11
CA ARG A 112 -16.26 5.44 9.90
C ARG A 112 -17.56 5.08 10.64
N LYS A 113 -17.89 3.79 10.75
CA LYS A 113 -19.06 3.34 11.52
C LYS A 113 -18.83 3.48 13.02
N GLY A 114 -17.63 3.18 13.51
CA GLY A 114 -17.24 3.38 14.92
C GLY A 114 -17.07 4.86 15.32
N PHE A 115 -16.66 5.73 14.39
CA PHE A 115 -16.43 7.17 14.60
C PHE A 115 -17.53 7.88 15.41
N ARG A 116 -18.80 7.48 15.22
CA ARG A 116 -19.95 8.11 15.86
C ARG A 116 -20.07 7.85 17.37
N GLN A 117 -19.28 6.94 17.94
CA GLN A 117 -19.45 6.50 19.32
C GLN A 117 -18.39 7.04 20.30
N ASN A 118 -17.17 7.38 19.85
CA ASN A 118 -16.09 7.80 20.76
C ASN A 118 -15.03 8.70 20.11
N LEU A 119 -14.51 9.68 20.86
CA LEU A 119 -13.42 10.59 20.43
C LEU A 119 -12.12 9.86 20.06
N PHE A 120 -11.76 8.80 20.79
CA PHE A 120 -10.58 7.96 20.48
C PHE A 120 -10.73 7.20 19.16
N GLN A 121 -11.94 6.72 18.85
CA GLN A 121 -12.26 6.14 17.54
C GLN A 121 -12.27 7.22 16.44
N GLY A 122 -12.57 8.46 16.81
CA GLY A 122 -12.42 9.64 15.96
C GLY A 122 -10.99 9.85 15.45
N ARG A 123 -10.02 9.84 16.37
CA ARG A 123 -8.59 9.98 16.03
C ARG A 123 -8.10 8.84 15.16
N LEU A 124 -8.47 7.59 15.50
CA LEU A 124 -8.14 6.40 14.71
C LEU A 124 -8.67 6.51 13.28
N PHE A 125 -9.94 6.92 13.10
CA PHE A 125 -10.54 7.12 11.79
C PHE A 125 -9.80 8.16 10.95
N TRP A 126 -9.49 9.33 11.52
CA TRP A 126 -8.75 10.37 10.81
C TRP A 126 -7.35 9.92 10.43
N THR A 127 -6.62 9.28 11.34
CA THR A 127 -5.29 8.75 11.05
C THR A 127 -5.34 7.70 9.95
N TRP A 128 -6.21 6.69 10.05
CA TRP A 128 -6.36 5.66 9.03
C TRP A 128 -6.80 6.23 7.67
N SER A 129 -7.73 7.17 7.67
CA SER A 129 -8.24 7.81 6.44
C SER A 129 -7.15 8.65 5.76
N LEU A 130 -6.42 9.48 6.50
CA LEU A 130 -5.30 10.28 5.97
C LEU A 130 -4.21 9.38 5.41
N VAL A 131 -3.78 8.38 6.19
CA VAL A 131 -2.69 7.48 5.82
C VAL A 131 -3.06 6.63 4.60
N THR A 132 -4.34 6.28 4.40
CA THR A 132 -4.78 5.50 3.24
C THR A 132 -5.05 6.37 2.01
N LEU A 133 -5.78 7.48 2.17
CA LEU A 133 -6.24 8.30 1.05
C LEU A 133 -5.14 9.19 0.48
N LEU A 134 -4.20 9.67 1.29
CA LEU A 134 -3.16 10.58 0.82
C LEU A 134 -2.22 9.93 -0.21
N PRO A 135 -1.68 8.70 0.02
CA PRO A 135 -0.92 7.99 -1.00
C PRO A 135 -1.76 7.65 -2.25
N LEU A 136 -3.02 7.22 -2.07
CA LEU A 136 -3.90 6.88 -3.20
C LEU A 136 -4.21 8.09 -4.08
N ALA A 137 -4.54 9.24 -3.47
CA ALA A 137 -4.79 10.48 -4.19
C ALA A 137 -3.53 10.95 -4.92
N GLY A 138 -2.36 10.80 -4.30
CA GLY A 138 -1.08 11.10 -4.92
C GLY A 138 -0.76 10.28 -6.15
N ILE A 139 -0.91 8.94 -6.05
CA ILE A 139 -0.75 8.02 -7.18
C ILE A 139 -1.73 8.39 -8.30
N PHE A 140 -3.01 8.58 -7.96
CA PHE A 140 -4.05 8.91 -8.93
C PHE A 140 -3.78 10.23 -9.65
N PHE A 141 -3.36 11.26 -8.91
CA PHE A 141 -3.03 12.57 -9.47
C PHE A 141 -1.78 12.51 -10.35
N SER A 142 -0.75 11.79 -9.92
CA SER A 142 0.48 11.56 -10.70
C SER A 142 0.21 10.85 -12.03
N GLU A 143 -0.57 9.77 -12.01
CA GLU A 143 -0.97 9.02 -13.21
C GLU A 143 -1.88 9.84 -14.14
N SER A 144 -2.87 10.54 -13.58
CA SER A 144 -3.77 11.41 -14.37
C SER A 144 -3.00 12.52 -15.09
N LEU A 145 -2.03 13.12 -14.41
CA LEU A 145 -1.15 14.13 -15.01
C LEU A 145 -0.20 13.53 -16.05
N LEU A 146 0.35 12.34 -15.82
CA LEU A 146 1.15 11.62 -16.81
C LEU A 146 0.34 11.40 -18.10
N LEU A 147 -0.89 10.90 -17.99
CA LEU A 147 -1.79 10.73 -19.13
C LEU A 147 -2.10 12.07 -19.81
N LEU A 148 -2.36 13.12 -19.03
CA LEU A 148 -2.62 14.46 -19.55
C LEU A 148 -1.42 15.02 -20.33
N THR A 149 -0.19 14.77 -19.87
CA THR A 149 1.02 15.20 -20.60
C THR A 149 1.27 14.39 -21.88
N GLN A 150 0.84 13.14 -21.95
CA GLN A 150 0.93 12.32 -23.16
C GLN A 150 -0.02 12.77 -24.27
N LEU A 151 -1.17 13.34 -23.90
CA LEU A 151 -2.17 13.89 -24.82
C LEU A 151 -1.72 15.20 -25.52
N LYS A 152 -0.51 15.70 -25.23
CA LYS A 152 0.08 16.95 -25.75
C LYS A 152 -0.93 18.11 -25.93
N PRO A 153 -1.71 18.50 -24.90
CA PRO A 153 -2.55 19.69 -25.02
C PRO A 153 -1.64 20.92 -25.14
N GLY A 154 -1.86 21.78 -26.15
CA GLY A 154 -1.05 22.98 -26.37
C GLY A 154 -0.98 23.93 -25.16
N TRP A 155 -1.98 23.88 -24.29
CA TRP A 155 -2.07 24.69 -23.06
C TRP A 155 -1.31 24.11 -21.85
N ALA A 156 -0.85 22.85 -21.90
CA ALA A 156 -0.23 22.16 -20.77
C ALA A 156 1.31 22.29 -20.70
N MET A 157 1.92 23.02 -21.65
CA MET A 157 3.38 23.25 -21.67
C MET A 157 3.96 23.94 -20.42
N PRO A 158 3.36 25.03 -19.88
CA PRO A 158 3.91 25.67 -18.67
C PRO A 158 3.79 24.77 -17.44
N ILE A 159 2.67 24.06 -17.32
CA ILE A 159 2.39 23.07 -16.26
C ILE A 159 3.43 21.94 -16.32
N ARG A 160 3.69 21.40 -17.51
CA ARG A 160 4.69 20.34 -17.71
C ARG A 160 6.11 20.75 -17.32
N ASN A 161 6.51 22.01 -17.54
CA ASN A 161 7.86 22.45 -17.19
C ASN A 161 8.05 22.62 -15.68
N ILE A 162 7.03 23.12 -14.97
CA ILE A 162 7.03 23.26 -13.51
C ILE A 162 6.99 21.89 -12.84
N LEU A 163 6.15 20.98 -13.33
CA LEU A 163 6.00 19.65 -12.73
C LEU A 163 7.20 18.73 -12.97
N ARG A 164 7.99 18.92 -14.04
CA ARG A 164 9.19 18.11 -14.33
C ARG A 164 10.27 18.20 -13.25
N HIS A 165 10.28 19.28 -12.46
CA HIS A 165 11.23 19.50 -11.38
C HIS A 165 10.68 19.14 -9.99
N SER A 166 9.44 18.66 -9.90
CA SER A 166 8.80 18.37 -8.62
C SER A 166 9.01 16.92 -8.19
N VAL A 167 9.41 16.71 -6.92
CA VAL A 167 9.57 15.37 -6.31
C VAL A 167 8.25 14.57 -6.36
N PHE A 168 7.11 15.26 -6.35
CA PHE A 168 5.77 14.68 -6.46
C PHE A 168 5.50 13.98 -7.81
N TRP A 169 6.37 14.14 -8.81
CA TRP A 169 6.27 13.50 -10.12
C TRP A 169 6.96 12.13 -10.19
N HIS A 170 7.82 11.80 -9.23
CA HIS A 170 8.48 10.50 -9.20
C HIS A 170 7.51 9.45 -8.67
N LEU A 171 7.12 8.50 -9.52
CA LEU A 171 6.31 7.34 -9.12
C LEU A 171 6.90 6.63 -7.90
N GLY A 172 8.23 6.56 -7.83
CA GLY A 172 8.95 5.98 -6.69
C GLY A 172 8.76 6.74 -5.36
N PHE A 173 8.48 8.04 -5.37
CA PHE A 173 8.14 8.79 -4.16
C PHE A 173 6.81 8.28 -3.57
N TRP A 174 5.81 8.10 -4.43
CA TRP A 174 4.49 7.61 -4.01
C TRP A 174 4.50 6.13 -3.60
N GLU A 175 5.33 5.30 -4.23
CA GLU A 175 5.54 3.90 -3.80
C GLU A 175 6.17 3.82 -2.41
N TRP A 176 7.18 4.66 -2.13
CA TRP A 176 7.83 4.71 -0.83
C TRP A 176 6.87 5.25 0.24
N LEU A 177 6.13 6.30 -0.09
CA LEU A 177 5.10 6.86 0.79
C LEU A 177 3.98 5.83 1.06
N GLY A 178 3.58 5.04 0.06
CA GLY A 178 2.62 3.95 0.23
C GLY A 178 3.14 2.86 1.18
N SER A 179 4.41 2.49 1.09
CA SER A 179 5.04 1.53 2.00
C SER A 179 5.09 2.06 3.44
N ALA A 180 5.51 3.32 3.61
CA ALA A 180 5.47 3.99 4.91
C ALA A 180 4.06 4.09 5.47
N ALA A 181 3.06 4.35 4.61
CA ALA A 181 1.67 4.42 5.00
C ALA A 181 1.14 3.09 5.54
N ILE A 182 1.50 1.95 4.93
CA ILE A 182 1.13 0.63 5.47
C ILE A 182 1.69 0.47 6.89
N PHE A 183 2.97 0.81 7.11
CA PHE A 183 3.59 0.71 8.42
C PHE A 183 2.92 1.60 9.47
N VAL A 184 2.67 2.87 9.12
CA VAL A 184 1.98 3.82 10.01
C VAL A 184 0.55 3.36 10.31
N PHE A 185 -0.15 2.80 9.31
CA PHE A 185 -1.50 2.26 9.48
C PHE A 185 -1.51 1.09 10.49
N LEU A 186 -0.56 0.16 10.38
CA LEU A 186 -0.41 -0.96 11.30
C LEU A 186 -0.01 -0.50 12.71
N CYS A 187 0.90 0.48 12.82
CA CYS A 187 1.25 1.08 14.11
C CYS A 187 0.04 1.76 14.75
N ALA A 188 -0.70 2.57 13.99
CA ALA A 188 -1.93 3.21 14.45
C ALA A 188 -2.96 2.16 14.89
N ALA A 189 -3.07 1.03 14.19
CA ALA A 189 -3.95 -0.06 14.61
C ALA A 189 -3.55 -0.61 15.99
N VAL A 190 -2.27 -0.77 16.31
CA VAL A 190 -1.86 -1.28 17.63
C VAL A 190 -1.97 -0.24 18.74
N PHE A 191 -1.55 1.01 18.48
CA PHE A 191 -1.45 2.04 19.52
C PHE A 191 -2.75 2.80 19.77
N LEU A 192 -3.62 2.91 18.77
CA LEU A 192 -4.85 3.73 18.86
C LEU A 192 -6.11 2.90 19.00
N THR A 193 -6.04 1.57 18.86
CA THR A 193 -7.18 0.70 19.16
C THR A 193 -7.24 0.46 20.67
N PRO A 194 -8.34 0.81 21.35
CA PRO A 194 -8.45 0.66 22.79
C PRO A 194 -8.26 -0.80 23.20
N SER A 195 -7.41 -1.03 24.20
CA SER A 195 -7.19 -2.37 24.77
C SER A 195 -8.46 -2.86 25.47
N ARG A 196 -8.85 -4.12 25.22
CA ARG A 196 -10.02 -4.81 25.80
C ARG A 196 -10.22 -4.56 27.31
N ALA A 197 -9.13 -4.35 28.06
CA ALA A 197 -9.19 -4.10 29.51
C ALA A 197 -9.95 -2.82 29.89
N ILE A 198 -9.79 -1.73 29.13
CA ILE A 198 -10.40 -0.43 29.49
C ILE A 198 -11.91 -0.42 29.26
N GLN A 199 -12.42 -1.27 28.37
CA GLN A 199 -13.85 -1.31 28.04
C GLN A 199 -14.68 -2.13 29.05
N MET A 200 -14.05 -3.00 29.84
CA MET A 200 -14.73 -3.74 30.92
C MET A 200 -14.84 -2.92 32.22
N ASP A 201 -13.86 -2.06 32.50
CA ASP A 201 -13.85 -1.24 33.73
C ASP A 201 -14.85 -0.06 33.70
N CYS A 202 -15.31 0.38 32.53
CA CYS A 202 -16.34 1.44 32.42
C CYS A 202 -17.79 0.92 32.37
N ASN A 203 -17.98 -0.40 32.31
CA ASN A 203 -19.29 -1.04 32.30
C ASN A 203 -19.59 -1.83 33.60
N SER A 204 -18.72 -1.70 34.61
CA SER A 204 -18.88 -2.27 35.96
C SER A 204 -19.14 -1.15 36.95
#